data_AF-A0A6J4X8E4-F1
#
_entry.id   AF-A0A6J4X8E4-F1
#
_cell.length_a   1.000
_cell.length_b   1.000
_cell.length_c   1.000
_cell.angle_alpha   90.00
_cell.angle_beta   90.00
_cell.angle_gamma   90.00
#
_symmetry.space_group_name_H-M   'P 1'
#
loop_
_entity.id
_entity.type
_entity.pdbx_description
1 polymer ?
#
loop_
_entity_poly.entity_id
_entity_poly.type
_entity_poly.pdbx_seq_one_letter_code
_entity_poly.pdbx_strand_id
1 'polypeptide(L)'
;MAPVFIFAEQVRSIVRSGKTEIEIPEGTRISSAAADLIKENKIRIKTVAPGVLSSGESKKTEKKSTETATKADTKKQISPPAAKLKSDTPLENSPEISEDELEEIVNRVIERFKQLNGSAAEKTNPAETVKADTKAATAADGDDLVICRCEEITQGEIKDAIRNGIQTLNGVKRITRAGMGLCQGQTCQQLVARILTEELGLSAADIDPTTARGPVRPLRLEVFANS
;
A
#
# COMPACT_ATOMS: atom_id res chain seq x y z
N MET A 1 23.31 -9.11 -24.13
CA MET A 1 22.78 -10.04 -23.11
C MET A 1 22.17 -9.23 -21.98
N ALA A 2 21.12 -9.74 -21.35
CA ALA A 2 20.57 -9.15 -20.13
C ALA A 2 21.32 -9.70 -18.89
N PRO A 3 21.16 -9.09 -17.71
CA PRO A 3 21.86 -9.84 -16.02
C PRO A 3 21.65 -11.28 -15.49
N VAL A 4 20.61 -12.01 -15.90
CA VAL A 4 19.76 -12.96 -15.16
C VAL A 4 19.57 -12.71 -13.63
N PHE A 5 18.39 -12.97 -13.07
CA PHE A 5 18.21 -13.05 -11.60
C PHE A 5 17.25 -14.17 -11.20
N ILE A 6 17.45 -14.74 -10.01
CA ILE A 6 16.53 -15.67 -9.35
C ILE A 6 16.01 -15.08 -8.04
N PHE A 7 14.70 -15.21 -7.81
CA PHE A 7 13.96 -14.78 -6.63
C PHE A 7 13.61 -15.96 -5.69
N ALA A 8 13.27 -15.64 -4.44
CA ALA A 8 13.04 -16.63 -3.39
C ALA A 8 11.82 -17.55 -3.65
N GLU A 9 10.86 -17.10 -4.46
CA GLU A 9 9.67 -17.89 -4.81
C GLU A 9 9.96 -18.99 -5.84
N GLN A 10 10.84 -18.71 -6.82
CA GLN A 10 11.32 -19.72 -7.76
C GLN A 10 12.09 -20.82 -7.02
N VAL A 11 12.94 -20.45 -6.05
CA VAL A 11 13.62 -21.41 -5.17
C VAL A 11 12.61 -22.22 -4.35
N ARG A 12 11.58 -21.60 -3.77
CA ARG A 12 10.49 -22.33 -3.05
C ARG A 12 9.74 -23.30 -3.96
N SER A 13 9.48 -22.94 -5.22
CA SER A 13 8.87 -23.83 -6.22
C SER A 13 9.76 -25.04 -6.53
N ILE A 14 11.05 -24.80 -6.72
CA ILE A 14 12.06 -25.85 -6.96
C ILE A 14 12.17 -26.81 -5.76
N VAL A 15 12.22 -26.27 -4.53
CA VAL A 15 12.20 -27.07 -3.28
C VAL A 15 10.91 -27.91 -3.16
N ARG A 16 9.73 -27.32 -3.43
CA ARG A 16 8.45 -28.06 -3.49
C ARG A 16 8.47 -29.19 -4.52
N SER A 17 9.19 -29.02 -5.64
CA SER A 17 9.35 -30.05 -6.66
C SER A 17 10.39 -31.15 -6.34
N GLY A 18 11.03 -31.10 -5.15
CA GLY A 18 12.02 -32.07 -4.71
C GLY A 18 13.37 -32.00 -5.45
N LYS A 19 13.59 -30.99 -6.29
CA LYS A 19 14.81 -30.83 -7.09
C LYS A 19 15.93 -30.24 -6.23
N THR A 20 17.00 -31.02 -6.05
CA THR A 20 18.21 -30.63 -5.30
C THR A 20 19.29 -29.98 -6.15
N GLU A 21 18.98 -29.66 -7.41
CA GLU A 21 19.93 -29.11 -8.38
C GLU A 21 19.25 -28.08 -9.30
N ILE A 22 19.93 -26.97 -9.58
CA ILE A 22 19.47 -25.86 -10.43
C ILE A 22 20.53 -25.55 -11.49
N GLU A 23 20.12 -25.56 -12.75
CA GLU A 23 20.91 -25.02 -13.86
C GLU A 23 20.72 -23.50 -13.92
N ILE A 24 21.83 -22.76 -13.94
CA ILE A 24 21.85 -21.29 -13.87
C ILE A 24 22.78 -20.76 -14.97
N PRO A 25 22.32 -19.84 -15.84
CA PRO A 25 23.18 -19.24 -16.84
C PRO A 25 24.24 -18.32 -16.20
N GLU A 26 25.44 -18.31 -16.78
CA GLU A 26 26.56 -17.55 -16.24
C GLU A 26 26.26 -16.05 -16.08
N GLY A 27 26.56 -15.52 -14.88
CA GLY A 27 26.40 -14.11 -14.54
C GLY A 27 25.14 -13.74 -13.77
N THR A 28 24.23 -14.69 -13.54
CA THR A 28 22.99 -14.56 -12.75
C THR A 28 23.21 -13.93 -11.36
N ARG A 29 22.24 -13.13 -10.88
CA ARG A 29 22.17 -12.61 -9.50
C ARG A 29 21.05 -13.26 -8.68
N ILE A 30 21.39 -13.77 -7.51
CA ILE A 30 20.45 -14.40 -6.58
C ILE A 30 20.07 -13.36 -5.50
N SER A 31 18.79 -13.24 -5.13
CA SER A 31 18.39 -12.38 -4.00
C SER A 31 18.84 -12.97 -2.66
N SER A 32 18.97 -12.16 -1.60
CA SER A 32 19.40 -12.65 -0.27
C SER A 32 18.54 -13.82 0.21
N ALA A 33 17.23 -13.63 0.29
CA ALA A 33 16.27 -14.67 0.69
C ALA A 33 16.27 -15.90 -0.24
N ALA A 34 16.69 -15.78 -1.51
CA ALA A 34 16.88 -16.95 -2.39
C ALA A 34 18.19 -17.69 -2.08
N ALA A 35 19.26 -16.95 -1.78
CA ALA A 35 20.56 -17.52 -1.42
C ALA A 35 20.52 -18.24 -0.06
N ASP A 36 19.70 -17.79 0.88
CA ASP A 36 19.54 -18.44 2.19
C ASP A 36 18.76 -19.75 2.08
N LEU A 37 17.63 -19.76 1.34
CA LEU A 37 16.89 -20.98 1.00
C LEU A 37 17.74 -22.04 0.28
N ILE A 38 18.68 -21.61 -0.59
CA ILE A 38 19.63 -22.49 -1.29
C ILE A 38 20.60 -23.17 -0.30
N LYS A 39 21.09 -22.46 0.72
CA LYS A 39 21.96 -23.01 1.77
C LYS A 39 21.20 -24.03 2.64
N GLU A 40 20.02 -23.64 3.13
CA GLU A 40 19.17 -24.45 4.01
C GLU A 40 18.85 -25.81 3.37
N ASN A 41 18.44 -25.80 2.11
CA ASN A 41 18.02 -26.98 1.35
C ASN A 41 19.19 -27.67 0.60
N LYS A 42 20.44 -27.23 0.82
CA LYS A 42 21.68 -27.79 0.25
C LYS A 42 21.64 -27.96 -1.28
N ILE A 43 21.02 -27.00 -1.97
CA ILE A 43 20.77 -27.07 -3.42
C ILE A 43 22.09 -26.85 -4.18
N ARG A 44 22.40 -27.73 -5.14
CA ARG A 44 23.58 -27.59 -6.01
C ARG A 44 23.27 -26.67 -7.19
N ILE A 45 24.22 -25.81 -7.52
CA ILE A 45 24.15 -24.91 -8.67
C ILE A 45 25.08 -25.43 -9.77
N LYS A 46 24.56 -25.62 -10.98
CA LYS A 46 25.34 -25.86 -12.20
C LYS A 46 25.33 -24.58 -13.05
N THR A 47 26.51 -24.01 -13.29
CA THR A 47 26.67 -22.89 -14.23
C THR A 47 26.73 -23.41 -15.67
N VAL A 48 25.87 -22.89 -16.54
CA VAL A 48 25.81 -23.29 -17.95
C VAL A 48 26.26 -22.12 -18.84
N ALA A 49 27.17 -22.40 -19.77
CA ALA A 49 27.64 -21.43 -20.75
C ALA A 49 26.50 -21.02 -21.71
N PRO A 50 26.42 -19.73 -22.11
CA PRO A 50 25.28 -19.23 -22.89
C PRO A 50 25.32 -19.71 -24.35
N GLY A 51 24.74 -20.88 -24.64
CA GLY A 51 24.79 -21.49 -25.98
C GLY A 51 23.66 -22.43 -26.41
N VAL A 52 22.86 -22.98 -25.49
CA VAL A 52 21.66 -23.80 -25.80
C VAL A 52 20.54 -23.49 -24.80
N LEU A 53 19.29 -23.49 -25.25
CA LEU A 53 18.12 -23.29 -24.40
C LEU A 53 17.77 -24.58 -23.61
N SER A 54 18.22 -24.65 -22.36
CA SER A 54 17.37 -25.15 -21.27
C SER A 54 16.76 -23.96 -20.50
N SER A 55 15.65 -24.20 -19.79
CA SER A 55 14.88 -23.20 -19.04
C SER A 55 15.73 -22.41 -18.02
N GLY A 56 15.72 -21.07 -18.03
CA GLY A 56 16.59 -20.29 -17.13
C GLY A 56 16.37 -18.78 -16.97
N GLU A 57 15.18 -18.25 -17.28
CA GLU A 57 14.74 -16.88 -16.96
C GLU A 57 15.61 -15.71 -17.50
N SER A 58 15.41 -14.50 -16.96
CA SER A 58 15.74 -13.21 -17.57
C SER A 58 16.30 -12.20 -16.55
N LYS A 59 16.51 -10.94 -16.95
CA LYS A 59 17.28 -9.84 -16.31
C LYS A 59 18.78 -9.95 -16.64
N LYS A 60 19.71 -9.16 -15.96
CA LYS A 60 22.09 -7.54 -16.31
C LYS A 60 22.29 -6.21 -17.19
N THR A 61 22.47 -4.94 -16.76
CA THR A 61 23.11 -4.18 -15.64
C THR A 61 24.59 -4.38 -15.29
N GLU A 62 25.42 -3.35 -15.57
CA GLU A 62 26.53 -2.87 -14.72
C GLU A 62 26.63 -1.31 -14.84
N LYS A 63 26.89 -0.56 -13.74
CA LYS A 63 28.16 0.12 -13.29
C LYS A 63 28.72 1.17 -14.27
N LYS A 64 29.47 2.23 -13.86
CA LYS A 64 30.27 2.56 -12.64
C LYS A 64 29.80 3.97 -12.09
N SER A 65 30.44 4.80 -11.25
CA SER A 65 31.74 4.80 -10.51
C SER A 65 31.76 5.74 -9.27
N THR A 66 32.38 5.25 -8.19
CA THR A 66 33.32 5.90 -7.22
C THR A 66 33.50 7.43 -7.11
N GLU A 67 33.44 7.97 -5.87
CA GLU A 67 34.63 8.52 -5.15
C GLU A 67 34.38 8.68 -3.62
N THR A 68 35.33 9.25 -2.84
CA THR A 68 35.51 8.91 -1.40
C THR A 68 35.83 10.09 -0.46
N ALA A 69 35.31 10.07 0.78
CA ALA A 69 35.74 10.89 1.93
C ALA A 69 35.49 10.15 3.28
N THR A 70 36.02 10.63 4.41
CA THR A 70 36.18 9.82 5.65
C THR A 70 35.76 10.52 6.96
N LYS A 71 35.62 9.71 8.03
CA LYS A 71 35.36 10.07 9.46
C LYS A 71 33.96 10.61 9.78
N ALA A 72 33.48 10.60 11.03
CA ALA A 72 33.64 9.67 12.17
C ALA A 72 32.57 10.05 13.23
N ASP A 73 32.29 9.15 14.17
CA ASP A 73 31.59 9.33 15.45
C ASP A 73 30.70 10.57 15.70
N THR A 74 29.39 10.35 15.85
CA THR A 74 28.67 10.63 17.12
C THR A 74 27.26 10.04 17.12
N LYS A 75 26.94 9.28 18.16
CA LYS A 75 25.61 8.72 18.46
C LYS A 75 24.64 9.85 18.84
N LYS A 76 23.75 10.27 17.93
CA LYS A 76 22.64 11.20 18.26
C LYS A 76 21.28 10.59 17.94
N GLN A 77 20.61 10.12 18.98
CA GLN A 77 19.17 9.87 18.93
C GLN A 77 18.46 11.21 18.69
N ILE A 78 17.58 11.25 17.69
CA ILE A 78 16.66 12.37 17.45
C ILE A 78 15.27 11.79 17.58
N SER A 79 14.76 11.80 18.82
CA SER A 79 13.34 11.59 19.09
C SER A 79 12.52 12.70 18.43
N PRO A 80 11.27 12.43 18.00
CA PRO A 80 10.39 13.49 17.52
C PRO A 80 10.18 14.54 18.63
N PRO A 81 10.15 15.84 18.31
CA PRO A 81 9.97 16.87 19.32
C PRO A 81 8.58 16.73 19.94
N ALA A 82 8.54 16.41 21.23
CA ALA A 82 7.31 16.39 21.99
C ALA A 82 6.69 17.80 21.97
N ALA A 83 5.56 17.94 21.26
CA ALA A 83 4.79 19.17 21.27
C ALA A 83 4.31 19.42 22.70
N LYS A 84 4.94 20.39 23.39
CA LYS A 84 4.53 20.79 24.73
C LYS A 84 3.13 21.37 24.67
N LEU A 85 2.15 20.57 25.08
CA LEU A 85 0.81 21.05 25.39
C LEU A 85 0.98 22.09 26.50
N LYS A 86 0.77 23.37 26.18
CA LYS A 86 0.67 24.41 27.20
C LYS A 86 -0.70 24.29 27.82
N SER A 87 -0.74 24.11 29.13
CA SER A 87 -1.92 24.39 29.92
C SER A 87 -2.16 25.91 30.03
N ASP A 88 -3.31 26.28 30.59
CA ASP A 88 -3.54 27.56 31.26
C ASP A 88 -3.56 28.84 30.38
N THR A 89 -4.60 28.94 29.54
CA THR A 89 -5.26 30.23 29.25
C THR A 89 -6.77 30.05 29.42
N PRO A 90 -7.42 30.65 30.44
CA PRO A 90 -8.86 30.54 30.64
C PRO A 90 -9.65 31.09 29.46
N LEU A 91 -10.63 30.32 28.99
CA LEU A 91 -11.61 30.80 27.99
C LEU A 91 -12.81 31.41 28.72
N GLU A 92 -12.58 32.56 29.36
CA GLU A 92 -13.65 33.34 29.98
C GLU A 92 -14.70 33.73 28.92
N ASN A 93 -15.98 33.69 29.30
CA ASN A 93 -17.19 33.74 28.43
C ASN A 93 -17.66 32.40 27.82
N SER A 94 -17.65 31.32 28.59
CA SER A 94 -18.75 30.35 28.55
C SER A 94 -19.85 30.82 29.53
N PRO A 95 -21.15 30.77 29.18
CA PRO A 95 -22.21 31.13 30.12
C PRO A 95 -22.29 30.11 31.26
N GLU A 96 -22.44 30.59 32.50
CA GLU A 96 -22.74 29.77 33.68
C GLU A 96 -24.21 29.32 33.67
N ILE A 97 -24.52 28.43 32.73
CA ILE A 97 -25.75 27.64 32.69
C ILE A 97 -25.72 26.70 33.90
N SER A 98 -26.76 26.71 34.74
CA SER A 98 -26.80 25.81 35.91
C SER A 98 -26.89 24.35 35.47
N GLU A 99 -26.49 23.41 36.34
CA GLU A 99 -26.54 21.98 36.01
C GLU A 99 -27.97 21.54 35.66
N ASP A 100 -29.00 22.10 36.32
CA ASP A 100 -30.42 21.90 36.00
C ASP A 100 -30.80 22.41 34.59
N GLU A 101 -30.35 23.62 34.23
CA GLU A 101 -30.65 24.24 32.92
C GLU A 101 -29.91 23.50 31.78
N LEU A 102 -28.72 22.97 32.06
CA LEU A 102 -27.98 22.10 31.14
C LEU A 102 -28.72 20.78 30.91
N GLU A 103 -29.26 20.15 31.97
CA GLU A 103 -30.10 18.95 31.84
C GLU A 103 -31.39 19.24 31.07
N GLU A 104 -32.06 20.39 31.28
CA GLU A 104 -33.24 20.77 30.51
C GLU A 104 -32.90 20.95 29.01
N ILE A 105 -31.79 21.63 28.70
CA ILE A 105 -31.29 21.78 27.32
C ILE A 105 -31.01 20.42 26.67
N VAL A 106 -30.33 19.51 27.38
CA VAL A 106 -30.01 18.15 26.90
C VAL A 106 -31.29 17.34 26.67
N ASN A 107 -32.21 17.32 27.62
CA ASN A 107 -33.48 16.61 27.50
C ASN A 107 -34.32 17.14 26.33
N ARG A 108 -34.41 18.47 26.15
CA ARG A 108 -35.10 19.12 25.03
C ARG A 108 -34.47 18.77 23.67
N VAL A 109 -33.15 18.63 23.60
CA VAL A 109 -32.46 18.14 22.39
C VAL A 109 -32.76 16.66 22.13
N ILE A 110 -32.74 15.82 23.17
CA ILE A 110 -33.06 14.40 23.08
C ILE A 110 -34.51 14.17 22.63
N GLU A 111 -35.49 14.91 23.16
CA GLU A 111 -36.89 14.82 22.71
C GLU A 111 -37.05 15.24 21.25
N ARG A 112 -36.39 16.33 20.83
CA ARG A 112 -36.42 16.76 19.43
C ARG A 112 -35.76 15.74 18.49
N PHE A 113 -34.70 15.05 18.93
CA PHE A 113 -34.12 13.92 18.21
C PHE A 113 -35.07 12.71 18.13
N LYS A 114 -35.77 12.37 19.22
CA LYS A 114 -36.80 11.32 19.24
C LYS A 114 -37.98 11.64 18.32
N GLN A 115 -38.39 12.91 18.22
CA GLN A 115 -39.45 13.36 17.31
C GLN A 115 -39.00 13.28 15.85
N LEU A 116 -37.77 13.71 15.52
CA LEU A 116 -37.22 13.65 14.16
C LEU A 116 -36.97 12.20 13.68
N ASN A 117 -36.51 11.32 14.57
CA ASN A 117 -36.36 9.89 14.30
C ASN A 117 -37.69 9.12 14.44
N GLY A 118 -38.78 9.80 14.84
CA GLY A 118 -40.06 9.23 15.26
C GLY A 118 -40.93 8.60 14.16
N SER A 119 -40.37 8.38 12.97
CA SER A 119 -40.98 7.62 11.88
C SER A 119 -40.24 6.33 11.52
N ALA A 120 -39.03 6.08 12.07
CA ALA A 120 -38.25 4.87 11.77
C ALA A 120 -37.18 4.52 12.84
N ALA A 121 -37.61 3.97 13.99
CA ALA A 121 -36.75 3.13 14.85
C ALA A 121 -37.56 2.36 15.92
N GLU A 122 -37.88 1.08 15.65
CA GLU A 122 -38.04 0.11 16.74
C GLU A 122 -36.65 -0.45 17.14
N LYS A 123 -36.52 -1.00 18.34
CA LYS A 123 -35.22 -1.21 19.02
C LYS A 123 -34.46 -2.43 18.51
N THR A 124 -33.17 -2.26 18.22
CA THR A 124 -32.16 -3.34 18.22
C THR A 124 -30.95 -2.92 19.05
N ASN A 125 -30.35 -3.88 19.78
CA ASN A 125 -29.26 -3.58 20.72
C ASN A 125 -27.89 -3.52 20.00
N PRO A 126 -26.96 -2.61 20.37
CA PRO A 126 -25.70 -2.41 19.64
C PRO A 126 -24.66 -3.55 19.68
N ALA A 127 -24.99 -4.72 20.25
CA ALA A 127 -24.04 -5.80 20.52
C ALA A 127 -24.09 -6.96 19.50
N GLU A 128 -25.16 -7.09 18.73
CA GLU A 128 -25.28 -8.08 17.65
C GLU A 128 -25.91 -7.47 16.39
N THR A 129 -25.64 -8.08 15.23
CA THR A 129 -26.13 -7.69 13.89
C THR A 129 -25.59 -6.38 13.29
N VAL A 130 -24.27 -6.33 13.06
CA VAL A 130 -23.73 -5.75 11.82
C VAL A 130 -23.25 -6.89 10.91
N LYS A 131 -24.20 -7.64 10.37
CA LYS A 131 -24.03 -8.65 9.31
C LYS A 131 -25.09 -8.44 8.21
N ALA A 132 -25.14 -7.21 7.73
CA ALA A 132 -26.01 -6.70 6.66
C ALA A 132 -25.37 -5.40 6.13
N ASP A 133 -25.24 -5.12 4.81
CA ASP A 133 -25.47 -5.96 3.63
C ASP A 133 -24.52 -5.57 2.49
N THR A 134 -23.48 -6.39 2.23
CA THR A 134 -22.64 -6.30 1.02
C THR A 134 -22.12 -7.67 0.57
N LYS A 135 -22.99 -8.69 0.51
CA LYS A 135 -22.67 -9.97 -0.17
C LYS A 135 -23.07 -9.96 -1.66
N ALA A 136 -22.61 -8.95 -2.39
CA ALA A 136 -22.59 -8.90 -3.84
C ALA A 136 -21.49 -7.90 -4.27
N ALA A 137 -20.64 -8.17 -5.27
CA ALA A 137 -20.63 -9.33 -6.17
C ALA A 137 -19.85 -10.55 -5.64
N THR A 138 -20.24 -11.74 -6.07
CA THR A 138 -19.48 -12.99 -5.86
C THR A 138 -18.74 -13.37 -7.15
N ALA A 139 -17.41 -13.49 -7.04
CA ALA A 139 -16.51 -14.31 -7.86
C ALA A 139 -17.00 -14.72 -9.27
N ALA A 140 -16.85 -13.80 -10.23
CA ALA A 140 -16.77 -14.07 -11.66
C ALA A 140 -15.93 -12.97 -12.32
N ASP A 141 -14.63 -12.99 -12.00
CA ASP A 141 -13.52 -12.25 -12.63
C ASP A 141 -13.89 -10.93 -13.32
N GLY A 142 -14.25 -9.92 -12.53
CA GLY A 142 -14.41 -8.53 -12.96
C GLY A 142 -13.09 -7.85 -13.34
N ASP A 143 -12.16 -8.58 -13.95
CA ASP A 143 -10.80 -8.13 -14.24
C ASP A 143 -10.77 -7.09 -15.37
N ASP A 144 -11.84 -6.98 -16.17
CA ASP A 144 -12.11 -5.89 -17.12
C ASP A 144 -12.59 -4.57 -16.44
N LEU A 145 -12.87 -4.56 -15.13
CA LEU A 145 -13.39 -3.38 -14.44
C LEU A 145 -12.34 -2.26 -14.40
N VAL A 146 -12.59 -1.14 -15.09
CA VAL A 146 -11.69 0.03 -15.09
C VAL A 146 -11.63 0.68 -13.71
N ILE A 147 -10.50 0.51 -13.02
CA ILE A 147 -10.21 1.10 -11.70
C ILE A 147 -9.63 2.51 -11.86
N CYS A 148 -8.77 2.77 -12.86
CA CYS A 148 -8.15 4.07 -13.07
C CYS A 148 -8.64 4.75 -14.37
N ARG A 149 -9.82 5.40 -14.31
CA ARG A 149 -10.40 6.15 -15.45
C ARG A 149 -9.47 7.15 -16.17
N CYS A 150 -8.38 7.63 -15.55
CA CYS A 150 -7.46 8.58 -16.19
C CYS A 150 -6.29 7.94 -16.95
N GLU A 151 -6.02 6.66 -16.74
CA GLU A 151 -4.96 5.88 -17.40
C GLU A 151 -5.54 4.56 -17.98
N GLU A 152 -6.87 4.44 -17.98
CA GLU A 152 -7.73 3.33 -18.43
C GLU A 152 -7.48 1.95 -17.80
N ILE A 153 -6.64 1.88 -16.76
CA ILE A 153 -6.21 0.64 -16.07
C ILE A 153 -7.36 -0.14 -15.43
N THR A 154 -7.36 -1.45 -15.67
CA THR A 154 -8.37 -2.41 -15.16
C THR A 154 -7.98 -3.06 -13.82
N GLN A 155 -8.93 -3.77 -13.20
CA GLN A 155 -8.69 -4.56 -12.00
C GLN A 155 -7.73 -5.73 -12.25
N GLY A 156 -7.81 -6.37 -13.42
CA GLY A 156 -6.93 -7.46 -13.84
C GLY A 156 -5.46 -7.04 -13.89
N GLU A 157 -5.16 -5.91 -14.53
CA GLU A 157 -3.78 -5.39 -14.60
C GLU A 157 -3.19 -5.08 -13.22
N ILE A 158 -4.02 -4.61 -12.28
CA ILE A 158 -3.62 -4.37 -10.89
C ILE A 158 -3.33 -5.70 -10.17
N LYS A 159 -4.22 -6.69 -10.29
CA LYS A 159 -4.02 -8.03 -9.71
C LYS A 159 -2.77 -8.70 -10.29
N ASP A 160 -2.57 -8.64 -11.60
CA ASP A 160 -1.41 -9.23 -12.26
C ASP A 160 -0.11 -8.53 -11.86
N ALA A 161 -0.10 -7.21 -11.65
CA ALA A 161 1.05 -6.55 -11.04
C ALA A 161 1.35 -7.11 -9.63
N ILE A 162 0.33 -7.36 -8.80
CA ILE A 162 0.48 -7.92 -7.45
C ILE A 162 0.98 -9.38 -7.50
N ARG A 163 0.39 -10.21 -8.38
CA ARG A 163 0.79 -11.61 -8.63
C ARG A 163 2.22 -11.72 -9.15
N ASN A 164 2.72 -10.71 -9.86
CA ASN A 164 4.14 -10.56 -10.25
C ASN A 164 5.07 -10.09 -9.09
N GLY A 165 4.60 -10.13 -7.83
CA GLY A 165 5.39 -9.87 -6.62
C GLY A 165 5.38 -8.42 -6.13
N ILE A 166 4.48 -7.57 -6.62
CA ILE A 166 4.40 -6.16 -6.20
C ILE A 166 3.51 -6.02 -4.94
N GLN A 167 4.15 -5.76 -3.80
CA GLN A 167 3.48 -5.74 -2.48
C GLN A 167 3.21 -4.33 -1.91
N THR A 168 3.39 -3.25 -2.69
CA THR A 168 3.23 -1.87 -2.19
C THR A 168 2.47 -0.98 -3.18
N LEU A 169 1.68 -0.01 -2.67
CA LEU A 169 0.97 0.96 -3.50
C LEU A 169 1.91 1.76 -4.42
N ASN A 170 3.07 2.17 -3.89
CA ASN A 170 4.10 2.86 -4.66
C ASN A 170 4.74 1.95 -5.73
N GLY A 171 4.73 0.63 -5.53
CA GLY A 171 5.10 -0.35 -6.55
C GLY A 171 4.04 -0.46 -7.65
N VAL A 172 2.77 -0.69 -7.29
CA VAL A 172 1.66 -0.82 -8.25
C VAL A 172 1.58 0.45 -9.12
N LYS A 173 1.56 1.63 -8.50
CA LYS A 173 1.56 2.94 -9.19
C LYS A 173 2.74 3.11 -10.17
N ARG A 174 3.89 2.48 -9.96
CA ARG A 174 5.04 2.54 -10.90
C ARG A 174 4.92 1.56 -12.07
N ILE A 175 4.25 0.43 -11.88
CA ILE A 175 4.09 -0.60 -12.91
C ILE A 175 2.87 -0.32 -13.78
N THR A 176 1.69 -0.16 -13.18
CA THR A 176 0.43 0.03 -13.92
C THR A 176 0.10 1.50 -14.16
N ARG A 177 0.91 2.46 -13.69
CA ARG A 177 0.61 3.91 -13.71
C ARG A 177 -0.68 4.33 -12.98
N ALA A 178 -1.39 3.42 -12.31
CA ALA A 178 -2.62 3.72 -11.60
C ALA A 178 -2.43 4.90 -10.60
N GLY A 179 -3.19 5.97 -10.80
CA GLY A 179 -3.06 7.21 -10.03
C GLY A 179 -1.92 8.15 -10.45
N MET A 180 -1.37 8.02 -11.68
CA MET A 180 -0.47 9.02 -12.29
C MET A 180 -1.19 10.05 -13.19
N GLY A 181 -2.39 9.76 -13.66
CA GLY A 181 -3.14 10.62 -14.60
C GLY A 181 -3.69 11.91 -13.97
N LEU A 182 -4.53 12.64 -14.72
CA LEU A 182 -4.96 14.00 -14.37
C LEU A 182 -5.59 14.13 -12.96
N CYS A 183 -6.24 13.08 -12.44
CA CYS A 183 -6.81 13.07 -11.09
C CYS A 183 -5.79 12.82 -9.97
N GLN A 184 -4.51 12.56 -10.27
CA GLN A 184 -3.41 12.26 -9.32
C GLN A 184 -3.72 11.17 -8.27
N GLY A 185 -4.64 10.25 -8.59
CA GLY A 185 -5.02 9.14 -7.71
C GLY A 185 -6.27 9.38 -6.85
N GLN A 186 -6.86 10.58 -6.85
CA GLN A 186 -7.97 10.97 -5.96
C GLN A 186 -9.16 9.99 -5.96
N THR A 187 -9.48 9.36 -7.10
CA THR A 187 -10.55 8.35 -7.22
C THR A 187 -10.07 6.92 -7.01
N CYS A 188 -8.92 6.56 -7.58
CA CYS A 188 -8.48 5.17 -7.71
C CYS A 188 -7.55 4.68 -6.59
N GLN A 189 -6.83 5.57 -5.89
CA GLN A 189 -5.81 5.16 -4.90
C GLN A 189 -6.39 4.28 -3.78
N GLN A 190 -7.61 4.58 -3.31
CA GLN A 190 -8.29 3.78 -2.29
C GLN A 190 -8.83 2.44 -2.82
N LEU A 191 -9.17 2.37 -4.12
CA LEU A 191 -9.58 1.11 -4.77
C LEU A 191 -8.38 0.20 -4.98
N VAL A 192 -7.26 0.73 -5.45
CA VAL A 192 -5.98 0.01 -5.57
C VAL A 192 -5.50 -0.48 -4.20
N ALA A 193 -5.67 0.31 -3.13
CA ALA A 193 -5.36 -0.12 -1.77
C ALA A 193 -6.21 -1.31 -1.30
N ARG A 194 -7.51 -1.34 -1.62
CA ARG A 194 -8.40 -2.47 -1.30
C ARG A 194 -8.01 -3.74 -2.06
N ILE A 195 -7.80 -3.64 -3.36
CA ILE A 195 -7.32 -4.77 -4.19
C ILE A 195 -5.98 -5.30 -3.63
N LEU A 196 -5.09 -4.41 -3.16
CA LEU A 196 -3.82 -4.78 -2.54
C LEU A 196 -3.99 -5.45 -1.15
N THR A 197 -4.94 -5.02 -0.32
CA THR A 197 -5.28 -5.77 0.93
C THR A 197 -5.90 -7.13 0.62
N GLU A 198 -6.77 -7.21 -0.38
CA GLU A 198 -7.55 -8.40 -0.73
C GLU A 198 -6.67 -9.51 -1.33
N GLU A 199 -5.79 -9.20 -2.30
CA GLU A 199 -4.88 -10.19 -2.91
C GLU A 199 -3.72 -10.59 -1.98
N LEU A 200 -3.34 -9.77 -0.99
CA LEU A 200 -2.25 -10.08 -0.04
C LEU A 200 -2.70 -10.59 1.33
N GLY A 201 -3.98 -10.46 1.69
CA GLY A 201 -4.51 -10.79 3.02
C GLY A 201 -4.01 -9.87 4.15
N LEU A 202 -3.57 -8.65 3.83
CA LEU A 202 -3.04 -7.66 4.78
C LEU A 202 -4.14 -6.74 5.31
N SER A 203 -3.93 -6.12 6.48
CA SER A 203 -4.85 -5.07 6.95
C SER A 203 -4.59 -3.75 6.22
N ALA A 204 -5.60 -2.88 6.16
CA ALA A 204 -5.46 -1.55 5.58
C ALA A 204 -4.46 -0.63 6.35
N ALA A 205 -4.04 -1.01 7.56
CA ALA A 205 -3.04 -0.29 8.34
C ALA A 205 -1.59 -0.69 7.98
N ASP A 206 -1.39 -1.87 7.36
CA ASP A 206 -0.07 -2.39 6.98
C ASP A 206 0.43 -1.82 5.62
N ILE A 207 -0.40 -1.04 4.92
CA ILE A 207 -0.11 -0.54 3.57
C ILE A 207 0.30 0.93 3.60
N ASP A 208 1.59 1.19 3.33
CA ASP A 208 2.13 2.54 3.16
C ASP A 208 1.37 3.36 2.09
N PRO A 209 0.81 4.53 2.43
CA PRO A 209 0.14 5.39 1.46
C PRO A 209 1.12 6.00 0.45
N THR A 210 0.66 6.31 -0.76
CA THR A 210 1.51 7.00 -1.75
C THR A 210 1.76 8.45 -1.34
N THR A 211 2.97 8.97 -1.57
CA THR A 211 3.34 10.31 -1.11
C THR A 211 2.57 11.39 -1.86
N ALA A 212 1.74 12.16 -1.15
CA ALA A 212 1.15 13.38 -1.70
C ALA A 212 2.24 14.39 -2.10
N ARG A 213 2.02 15.11 -3.19
CA ARG A 213 2.88 16.19 -3.70
C ARG A 213 2.00 17.35 -4.14
N GLY A 214 2.49 18.58 -3.98
CA GLY A 214 1.80 19.78 -4.47
C GLY A 214 2.10 20.04 -5.95
N PRO A 215 1.22 20.76 -6.67
CA PRO A 215 -0.10 21.23 -6.24
C PRO A 215 -1.17 20.12 -6.31
N VAL A 216 -2.14 20.14 -5.39
CA VAL A 216 -3.19 19.09 -5.28
C VAL A 216 -4.14 19.04 -6.50
N ARG A 217 -4.31 20.18 -7.17
CA ARG A 217 -4.95 20.29 -8.49
C ARG A 217 -3.96 20.96 -9.45
N PRO A 218 -3.95 20.60 -10.75
CA PRO A 218 -3.14 21.31 -11.74
C PRO A 218 -3.45 22.81 -11.74
N LEU A 219 -2.40 23.61 -11.59
CA LEU A 219 -2.44 25.07 -11.76
C LEU A 219 -1.77 25.42 -13.09
N ARG A 220 -2.27 26.46 -13.77
CA ARG A 220 -1.61 27.00 -14.96
C ARG A 220 -0.32 27.70 -14.55
N LEU A 221 0.72 27.60 -15.37
CA LEU A 221 2.03 28.20 -15.09
C LEU A 221 1.94 29.73 -14.91
N GLU A 222 1.01 30.42 -15.59
CA GLU A 222 0.73 31.85 -15.38
C GLU A 222 0.39 32.22 -13.93
N VAL A 223 -0.28 31.33 -13.19
CA VAL A 223 -0.69 31.55 -11.80
C VAL A 223 0.48 31.36 -10.83
N PHE A 224 1.48 30.55 -11.21
CA PHE A 224 2.68 30.27 -10.42
C PHE A 224 3.88 31.16 -10.79
N ALA A 225 3.83 31.81 -11.96
CA ALA A 225 4.83 32.80 -12.38
C ALA A 225 4.52 34.23 -11.86
N ASN A 226 3.26 34.50 -11.50
CA ASN A 226 2.78 35.78 -10.99
C ASN A 226 2.51 35.76 -9.46
N SER A 227 3.09 34.81 -8.73
CA SER A 227 2.87 34.57 -7.28
C SER A 227 4.14 34.69 -6.45
#